data_AF-A0A7C6IWK3-F1
#
_entry.id   AF-A0A7C6IWK3-F1
#
_cell.length_a   1.000
_cell.length_b   1.000
_cell.length_c   1.000
_cell.angle_alpha   90.00
_cell.angle_beta   90.00
_cell.angle_gamma   90.00
#
_symmetry.space_group_name_H-M   'P 1'
#
loop_
_entity.id
_entity.type
_entity.pdbx_description
1 polymer ?
#
loop_
_entity_poly.entity_id
_entity_poly.type
_entity_poly.pdbx_seq_one_letter_code
_entity_poly.pdbx_strand_id
1 'polypeptide(L)'
;MKRVLDILVPSNKIKRAFQRLALLMTGNNRKLSGLVLRIKPIELCKESNLALEKIYNDTIITTARMITKFYEGLEEDDYLSPRFSRTFK
;
A
#
# COMPACT_ATOMS: atom_id res chain seq x y z
N MET A 1 4.04 8.53 12.20
CA MET A 1 4.50 7.54 11.20
C MET A 1 4.85 8.15 9.84
N LYS A 2 4.03 9.05 9.27
CA LYS A 2 4.27 9.71 7.97
C LYS A 2 5.67 10.34 7.82
N ARG A 3 6.12 11.12 8.81
CA ARG A 3 7.45 11.77 8.82
C ARG A 3 8.63 10.80 8.80
N VAL A 4 8.50 9.62 9.43
CA VAL A 4 9.54 8.58 9.42
C VAL A 4 9.59 7.91 8.06
N LEU A 5 8.43 7.65 7.46
CA LEU A 5 8.32 7.17 6.08
C LEU A 5 8.94 8.17 5.09
N ASP A 6 8.66 9.47 5.23
CA ASP A 6 9.19 10.52 4.32
C ASP A 6 10.72 10.68 4.39
N ILE A 7 11.32 10.24 5.50
CA ILE A 7 12.77 10.18 5.67
C ILE A 7 13.33 8.89 5.06
N LEU A 8 12.60 7.77 5.14
CA LEU A 8 13.05 6.45 4.66
C LEU A 8 12.73 6.19 3.18
N VAL A 9 11.78 6.91 2.60
CA VAL A 9 11.46 6.88 1.16
C VAL A 9 12.33 7.93 0.46
N PRO A 10 13.41 7.52 -0.25
CA PRO A 10 14.30 8.47 -0.88
C PRO A 10 13.64 9.13 -2.08
N SER A 11 13.14 10.35 -1.90
CA SER A 11 12.51 11.13 -2.99
C SER A 11 13.52 11.84 -3.91
N ASN A 12 14.77 12.04 -3.48
CA ASN A 12 15.80 12.74 -4.25
C ASN A 12 17.23 12.30 -3.91
N LYS A 13 18.20 12.62 -4.78
CA LYS A 13 19.61 12.18 -4.68
C LYS A 13 20.29 12.61 -3.38
N ILE A 14 19.95 13.80 -2.86
CA ILE A 14 20.53 14.39 -1.65
C ILE A 14 20.11 13.61 -0.40
N LYS A 15 18.80 13.37 -0.21
CA LYS A 15 18.32 12.56 0.93
C LYS A 15 18.93 11.17 0.93
N ARG A 16 19.14 10.59 -0.26
CA ARG A 16 19.76 9.27 -0.39
C ARG A 16 21.24 9.25 -0.01
N ALA A 17 21.97 10.33 -0.30
CA ALA A 17 23.35 10.50 0.16
C ALA A 17 23.40 10.62 1.69
N PHE A 18 22.50 11.42 2.28
CA PHE A 18 22.37 11.54 3.73
C PHE A 18 22.03 10.20 4.40
N GLN A 19 21.04 9.45 3.87
CA GLN A 19 20.71 8.11 4.36
C GLN A 19 21.92 7.18 4.29
N ARG A 20 22.63 7.14 3.17
CA ARG A 20 23.84 6.32 3.02
C ARG A 20 24.91 6.71 4.04
N LEU A 21 25.13 8.00 4.26
CA LEU A 21 26.10 8.49 5.24
C LEU A 21 25.69 8.12 6.67
N ALA A 22 24.42 8.34 7.03
CA ALA A 22 23.88 7.95 8.32
C ALA A 22 24.04 6.44 8.55
N LEU A 23 23.76 5.61 7.54
CA LEU A 23 23.97 4.17 7.59
C LEU A 23 25.45 3.81 7.75
N LEU A 24 26.35 4.43 6.97
CA LEU A 24 27.81 4.26 7.08
C LEU A 24 28.31 4.50 8.51
N MET A 25 27.79 5.53 9.18
CA MET A 25 28.14 5.89 10.55
C MET A 25 27.67 4.84 11.59
N THR A 26 26.65 4.02 11.29
CA THR A 26 26.17 2.97 12.20
C THR A 26 27.00 1.68 12.17
N GLY A 27 27.97 1.55 11.25
CA GLY A 27 28.84 0.37 11.15
C GLY A 27 28.18 -0.92 10.61
N ASN A 28 26.84 -0.97 10.48
CA ASN A 28 26.10 -2.16 10.02
C ASN A 28 25.55 -2.02 8.58
N ASN A 29 26.44 -1.67 7.66
CA ASN A 29 26.11 -1.24 6.30
C ASN A 29 25.44 -2.30 5.43
N ARG A 30 25.83 -3.57 5.57
CA ARG A 30 25.28 -4.67 4.76
C ARG A 30 23.82 -4.95 5.07
N LYS A 31 23.43 -4.95 6.35
CA LYS A 31 22.04 -5.21 6.75
C LYS A 31 21.14 -4.01 6.50
N LEU A 32 21.64 -2.80 6.77
CA LEU A 32 20.82 -1.59 6.67
C LEU A 32 20.68 -1.04 5.26
N SER A 33 21.63 -1.32 4.35
CA SER A 33 21.46 -0.99 2.92
C SER A 33 20.28 -1.71 2.28
N GLY A 34 19.88 -2.87 2.82
CA GLY A 34 18.65 -3.58 2.42
C GLY A 34 17.36 -2.87 2.84
N LEU A 35 17.40 -1.97 3.83
CA LEU A 35 16.25 -1.17 4.27
C LEU A 35 16.04 0.09 3.39
N VAL A 36 17.03 0.47 2.59
CA VAL A 36 16.91 1.59 1.66
C VAL A 36 16.21 1.11 0.40
N LEU A 37 15.00 1.61 0.18
CA LEU A 37 14.24 1.37 -1.05
C LEU A 37 15.10 1.62 -2.29
N ARG A 38 15.14 0.63 -3.19
CA ARG A 38 15.85 0.73 -4.46
C ARG A 38 15.16 1.77 -5.35
N ILE A 39 15.95 2.62 -6.02
CA ILE A 39 15.42 3.60 -6.99
C ILE A 39 14.85 2.87 -8.21
N LYS A 40 15.56 1.82 -8.64
CA LYS A 40 15.15 1.00 -9.78
C LYS A 40 14.36 -0.21 -9.28
N PRO A 41 13.30 -0.60 -10.01
CA PRO A 41 12.63 -1.87 -9.79
C PRO A 41 13.61 -3.04 -9.79
N ILE A 42 13.29 -4.09 -9.04
CA ILE A 42 14.03 -5.35 -9.09
C ILE A 42 13.53 -6.09 -10.33
N GLU A 43 14.38 -6.25 -11.35
CA GLU A 43 14.00 -6.92 -12.61
C GLU A 43 13.45 -8.33 -12.38
N LEU A 44 14.00 -9.07 -11.41
CA LEU A 44 13.51 -10.40 -11.02
C LEU A 44 12.05 -10.41 -10.52
N CYS A 45 11.53 -9.25 -10.09
CA CYS A 45 10.16 -9.11 -9.59
C CYS A 45 9.20 -8.54 -10.63
N LYS A 46 9.63 -8.34 -11.88
CA LYS A 46 8.83 -7.70 -12.93
C LYS A 46 7.49 -8.40 -13.17
N GLU A 47 7.51 -9.73 -13.25
CA GLU A 47 6.28 -10.52 -13.48
C GLU A 47 5.32 -10.43 -12.30
N SER A 48 5.83 -10.53 -11.06
CA SER A 48 5.01 -10.36 -9.85
C SER A 48 4.39 -8.98 -9.79
N ASN A 49 5.13 -7.93 -10.16
CA ASN A 49 4.59 -6.58 -10.21
C ASN A 49 3.47 -6.44 -11.24
N LEU A 50 3.62 -7.00 -12.44
CA LEU A 50 2.58 -7.00 -13.48
C LEU A 50 1.32 -7.75 -13.01
N ALA A 51 1.50 -8.89 -12.34
CA ALA A 51 0.38 -9.66 -11.78
C ALA A 51 -0.36 -8.86 -10.69
N LEU A 52 0.38 -8.21 -9.79
CA LEU A 52 -0.19 -7.36 -8.74
C LEU A 52 -0.91 -6.14 -9.32
N GLU A 53 -0.33 -5.50 -10.33
CA GLU A 53 -0.94 -4.37 -11.04
C GLU A 53 -2.25 -4.79 -11.71
N LYS A 54 -2.28 -5.96 -12.36
CA LYS A 54 -3.51 -6.50 -12.94
C LYS A 54 -4.59 -6.74 -11.89
N ILE A 55 -4.26 -7.45 -10.80
CA ILE A 55 -5.19 -7.71 -9.71
C ILE A 55 -5.73 -6.39 -9.14
N TYR A 56 -4.85 -5.42 -8.89
CA TYR A 56 -5.23 -4.10 -8.41
C TYR A 56 -6.24 -3.45 -9.35
N ASN A 57 -5.92 -3.35 -10.64
CA ASN A 57 -6.79 -2.72 -11.64
C ASN A 57 -8.15 -3.44 -11.77
N ASP A 58 -8.15 -4.77 -11.78
CA ASP A 58 -9.36 -5.59 -11.86
C ASP A 58 -10.28 -5.37 -10.63
N THR A 59 -9.70 -5.05 -9.47
CA THR A 59 -10.47 -4.79 -8.23
C THR A 59 -11.08 -3.39 -8.13
N ILE A 60 -10.59 -2.40 -8.90
CA ILE A 60 -11.04 -1.00 -8.78
C ILE A 60 -12.54 -0.87 -9.03
N ILE A 61 -13.02 -1.41 -10.15
CA ILE A 61 -14.44 -1.28 -10.54
C ILE A 61 -15.34 -1.98 -9.53
N THR A 62 -14.96 -3.18 -9.11
CA THR A 62 -15.71 -3.95 -8.11
C THR A 62 -15.79 -3.21 -6.78
N THR A 63 -14.66 -2.67 -6.32
CA THR A 63 -14.60 -1.91 -5.06
C THR A 63 -15.44 -0.64 -5.14
N ALA A 64 -15.33 0.12 -6.24
CA ALA A 64 -16.16 1.30 -6.47
C ALA A 64 -17.65 0.96 -6.44
N ARG A 65 -18.07 -0.10 -7.13
CA ARG A 65 -19.47 -0.56 -7.13
C ARG A 65 -19.95 -0.95 -5.72
N MET A 66 -19.11 -1.62 -4.93
CA MET A 66 -19.48 -1.98 -3.55
C MET A 66 -19.67 -0.74 -2.68
N ILE A 67 -18.79 0.25 -2.81
CA ILE A 67 -18.90 1.51 -2.08
C ILE A 67 -20.15 2.27 -2.52
N THR A 68 -20.40 2.39 -3.83
CA THR A 68 -21.59 3.05 -4.36
C THR A 68 -22.86 2.40 -3.84
N LYS A 69 -22.99 1.08 -3.94
CA LYS A 69 -24.15 0.34 -3.40
C LYS A 69 -24.35 0.53 -1.91
N PHE A 70 -23.26 0.60 -1.15
CA PHE A 70 -23.35 0.85 0.29
C PHE A 70 -23.99 2.22 0.56
N TYR A 71 -23.57 3.28 -0.13
CA TYR A 71 -24.12 4.62 0.07
C TYR A 71 -25.54 4.78 -0.49
N GLU A 72 -25.85 4.18 -1.64
CA GLU A 72 -27.21 4.16 -2.19
C GLU A 72 -28.20 3.48 -1.23
N GLY A 73 -27.79 2.37 -0.61
CA GLY A 73 -28.61 1.65 0.36
C GLY A 73 -28.72 2.29 1.74
N LEU A 74 -28.11 3.45 1.99
CA LEU A 74 -28.32 4.20 3.24
C LEU A 74 -29.62 5.00 3.25
N GLU A 75 -30.19 5.31 2.07
CA GLU A 75 -31.47 6.02 1.93
C GLU A 75 -32.67 5.08 1.86
N GLU A 76 -32.43 3.77 1.74
CA GLU A 76 -33.46 2.74 1.76
C GLU A 76 -33.77 2.35 3.21
N ASP A 77 -35.01 2.54 3.66
CA ASP A 77 -35.55 2.02 4.94
C ASP A 77 -35.73 0.48 4.93
N ASP A 78 -35.19 -0.21 3.92
CA ASP A 78 -35.36 -1.63 3.74
C ASP A 78 -34.64 -2.42 4.85
N TYR A 79 -35.37 -3.38 5.42
CA TYR A 79 -34.82 -4.27 6.42
C TYR A 79 -33.57 -4.97 5.87
N LEU A 80 -32.49 -4.94 6.66
CA LEU A 80 -31.29 -5.73 6.40
C LEU A 80 -31.69 -7.14 5.97
N SER A 81 -31.09 -7.64 4.88
CA SER A 81 -31.46 -8.94 4.31
C SER A 81 -31.65 -10.02 5.39
N PRO A 82 -32.55 -11.01 5.19
CA PRO A 82 -32.86 -12.04 6.18
C PRO A 82 -31.64 -12.76 6.80
N ARG A 83 -30.51 -12.76 6.09
CA ARG A 83 -29.22 -13.28 6.56
C ARG A 83 -28.62 -12.45 7.71
N PHE A 84 -28.72 -11.13 7.64
CA PHE A 84 -28.21 -10.19 8.66
C PHE A 84 -29.16 -10.07 9.87
N SER A 85 -30.46 -10.28 9.67
CA SER A 85 -31.46 -10.27 10.75
C SER A 85 -31.28 -11.41 11.77
N ARG A 86 -30.39 -12.38 11.51
CA ARG A 86 -30.04 -13.45 12.45
C ARG A 86 -29.10 -13.00 13.57
N THR A 87 -28.31 -11.94 13.35
CA THR A 87 -27.25 -11.53 14.27
C THR A 87 -27.74 -10.54 15.34
N PHE A 88 -28.84 -9.82 15.07
CA PHE A 88 -29.37 -8.75 15.93
C PHE A 88 -30.74 -9.10 16.56
N LYS A 89 -31.05 -10.40 16.69
CA LYS A 89 -32.20 -10.88 17.48
C LYS A 89 -31.82 -11.08 18.94
#